data_AF-A0AAD6ZV24-F1
#
_entry.id   AF-A0AAD6ZV24-F1
#
_cell.length_a   1.000
_cell.length_b   1.000
_cell.length_c   1.000
_cell.angle_alpha   90.00
_cell.angle_beta   90.00
_cell.angle_gamma   90.00
#
_symmetry.space_group_name_H-M   'P 1'
#
loop_
_entity.id
_entity.type
_entity.pdbx_description
1 polymer ?
#
loop_
_entity_poly.entity_id
_entity_poly.type
_entity_poly.pdbx_seq_one_letter_code
_entity_poly.pdbx_strand_id
1 'polypeptide(L)'
;MTALYPHLGGAGVMYHECIRCNPNWHGYAQCNTVLADIGGLMMNGLIFTWVLLLLLFVFSKCEYQCALVCWFVLIGDAPDPNMGMWVVEPE
;
A
#
# COMPACT_ATOMS: atom_id res chain seq x y z
N MET A 1 9.01 -5.76 -23.96
CA MET A 1 8.18 -5.39 -25.13
C MET A 1 6.80 -5.99 -24.96
N THR A 2 5.87 -5.25 -24.36
CA THR A 2 4.43 -5.50 -24.48
C THR A 2 3.75 -4.13 -24.37
N ALA A 3 3.53 -3.50 -25.51
CA ALA A 3 2.71 -2.31 -25.62
C ALA A 3 1.26 -2.79 -25.66
N LEU A 4 0.46 -2.44 -24.66
CA LEU A 4 -1.00 -2.57 -24.75
C LEU A 4 -1.55 -1.18 -25.02
N TYR A 5 -2.10 -1.03 -26.21
CA TYR A 5 -2.80 0.17 -26.67
C TYR A 5 -4.00 0.48 -25.76
N PRO A 6 -4.08 1.66 -25.12
CA PRO A 6 -5.33 2.11 -24.53
C PRO A 6 -6.29 2.54 -25.65
N HIS A 7 -7.39 1.82 -25.79
CA HIS A 7 -8.49 2.19 -26.69
C HIS A 7 -9.11 3.52 -26.24
N LEU A 8 -9.14 4.49 -27.16
CA LEU A 8 -9.89 5.74 -27.05
C LEU A 8 -11.40 5.44 -27.02
N GLY A 9 -12.05 5.77 -25.90
CA GLY A 9 -13.51 5.77 -25.74
C GLY A 9 -13.89 6.68 -24.56
N GLY A 10 -14.74 7.67 -24.82
CA GLY A 10 -14.99 8.80 -23.93
C GLY A 10 -15.61 8.47 -22.56
N ALA A 11 -15.43 9.44 -21.65
CA ALA A 11 -15.86 9.51 -20.24
C ALA A 11 -14.99 8.72 -19.23
N GLY A 12 -13.85 9.33 -18.86
CA GLY A 12 -13.18 9.22 -17.56
C GLY A 12 -13.11 7.84 -16.91
N VAL A 13 -12.38 6.90 -17.52
CA VAL A 13 -12.19 5.56 -16.94
C VAL A 13 -11.06 5.63 -15.91
N MET A 14 -11.35 5.33 -14.65
CA MET A 14 -10.34 5.05 -13.63
C MET A 14 -9.66 3.73 -13.99
N TYR A 15 -8.36 3.76 -14.27
CA TYR A 15 -7.58 2.54 -14.47
C TYR A 15 -7.26 1.93 -13.10
N HIS A 16 -7.55 0.65 -12.93
CA HIS A 16 -7.47 -0.03 -11.65
C HIS A 16 -6.73 -1.35 -11.79
N GLU A 17 -5.63 -1.50 -11.08
CA GLU A 17 -4.92 -2.77 -10.94
C GLU A 17 -5.06 -3.24 -9.50
N CYS A 18 -5.89 -4.28 -9.29
CA CYS A 18 -5.92 -4.97 -8.01
C CYS A 18 -4.64 -5.82 -7.87
N ILE A 19 -3.70 -5.36 -7.04
CA ILE A 19 -2.65 -6.22 -6.52
C ILE A 19 -3.34 -7.35 -5.73
N ARG A 20 -2.92 -8.60 -5.91
CA ARG A 20 -3.46 -9.74 -5.15
C ARG A 20 -2.97 -9.68 -3.70
N CYS A 21 -3.57 -8.81 -2.91
CA CYS A 21 -3.48 -8.82 -1.46
C CYS A 21 -4.58 -9.75 -0.96
N ASN A 22 -4.24 -11.01 -0.66
CA ASN A 22 -5.20 -11.98 -0.14
C ASN A 22 -4.90 -12.25 1.34
N PRO A 23 -5.65 -11.64 2.28
CA PRO A 23 -5.44 -11.82 3.71
C PRO A 23 -5.72 -13.26 4.18
N ASN A 24 -6.33 -14.10 3.34
CA ASN A 24 -6.58 -15.51 3.64
C ASN A 24 -6.23 -16.40 2.41
N TRP A 25 -4.95 -16.42 2.05
CA TRP A 25 -4.41 -17.34 1.05
C TRP A 25 -3.88 -18.61 1.72
N HIS A 26 -4.62 -19.71 1.58
CA HIS A 26 -4.21 -21.03 2.09
C HIS A 26 -3.88 -21.02 3.61
N GLY A 27 -4.62 -20.23 4.39
CA GLY A 27 -4.42 -20.07 5.83
C GLY A 27 -3.36 -19.02 6.23
N TYR A 28 -2.78 -18.29 5.27
CA TYR A 28 -1.80 -17.23 5.52
C TYR A 28 -2.17 -15.95 4.76
N ALA A 29 -1.87 -14.79 5.33
CA ALA A 29 -2.03 -13.53 4.61
C ALA A 29 -0.92 -13.37 3.56
N GLN A 30 -1.26 -13.39 2.29
CA GLN A 30 -0.40 -12.88 1.21
C GLN A 30 -0.73 -11.41 1.00
N CYS A 31 -0.11 -10.57 1.81
CA CYS A 31 -0.19 -9.13 1.66
C CYS A 31 1.11 -8.58 1.09
N ASN A 32 1.00 -7.62 0.17
CA ASN A 32 2.16 -6.87 -0.31
C ASN A 32 2.51 -5.85 0.77
N THR A 33 3.34 -6.26 1.73
CA THR A 33 3.91 -5.37 2.74
C THR A 33 4.89 -4.41 2.09
N VAL A 34 4.62 -3.12 2.22
CA VAL A 34 5.50 -2.04 1.76
C VAL A 34 5.82 -1.12 2.94
N LEU A 35 6.97 -0.48 2.84
CA LEU A 35 7.40 0.54 3.78
C LEU A 35 7.07 1.90 3.18
N ALA A 36 6.23 2.66 3.86
CA ALA A 36 5.87 4.01 3.44
C ALA A 36 6.72 5.02 4.22
N ASP A 37 7.34 5.96 3.50
CA ASP A 37 8.00 7.12 4.11
C ASP A 37 6.98 8.23 4.31
N ILE A 38 6.70 8.54 5.57
CA ILE A 38 5.79 9.60 6.02
C ILE A 38 6.54 10.80 6.60
N GLY A 39 7.88 10.85 6.51
CA GLY A 39 8.68 12.01 6.90
C GLY A 39 8.66 12.34 8.41
N GLY A 40 8.53 11.32 9.27
CA GLY A 40 8.40 11.44 10.73
C GLY A 40 9.68 11.17 11.55
N LEU A 41 9.59 11.36 12.88
CA LEU A 41 10.70 11.14 13.82
C LEU A 41 10.79 9.68 14.33
N MET A 42 9.65 9.00 14.42
CA MET A 42 9.54 7.60 14.91
C MET A 42 9.82 6.64 13.76
N MET A 43 10.64 5.60 13.99
CA MET A 43 11.15 4.69 12.94
C MET A 43 11.79 5.40 11.72
N ASN A 44 12.44 6.55 11.93
CA ASN A 44 12.97 7.41 10.86
C ASN A 44 11.89 7.86 9.84
N GLY A 45 10.62 7.87 10.24
CA GLY A 45 9.50 8.23 9.37
C GLY A 45 9.03 7.10 8.48
N LEU A 46 9.47 5.87 8.71
CA LEU A 46 9.09 4.71 7.93
C LEU A 46 8.01 3.91 8.67
N ILE A 47 6.86 3.73 8.04
CA ILE A 47 5.73 2.97 8.60
C ILE A 47 5.43 1.75 7.72
N PHE A 48 5.10 0.64 8.36
CA PHE A 48 4.64 -0.56 7.65
C PHE A 48 3.22 -0.36 7.15
N THR A 49 2.96 -0.79 5.91
CA THR A 49 1.64 -0.74 5.30
C THR A 49 1.40 -1.93 4.40
N TRP A 50 0.13 -2.32 4.22
CA TRP A 50 -0.28 -3.26 3.19
C TRP A 50 -0.91 -2.53 2.04
N VAL A 51 -0.40 -2.71 0.82
CA VAL A 51 -1.07 -2.20 -0.37
C VAL A 51 -2.27 -3.08 -0.67
N LEU A 52 -3.46 -2.51 -0.56
CA LEU A 52 -4.72 -3.16 -0.92
C LEU A 52 -5.03 -2.99 -2.41
N LEU A 53 -4.64 -1.83 -2.99
CA LEU A 53 -5.09 -1.44 -4.32
C LEU A 53 -4.17 -0.40 -4.95
N LEU A 54 -3.89 -0.51 -6.24
CA LEU A 54 -3.30 0.58 -7.03
C LEU A 54 -4.36 1.14 -7.99
N LEU A 55 -4.50 2.46 -7.97
CA LEU A 55 -5.50 3.17 -8.75
C LEU A 55 -4.90 4.41 -9.42
N LEU A 56 -5.32 4.66 -10.66
CA LEU A 56 -5.08 5.90 -11.37
C LEU A 56 -6.38 6.70 -11.36
N PHE A 57 -6.36 7.91 -10.80
CA PHE A 57 -7.52 8.80 -10.84
C PHE A 57 -7.17 10.13 -11.51
N VAL A 58 -8.09 10.64 -12.31
CA VAL A 58 -7.93 11.93 -13.00
C VAL A 58 -8.71 13.00 -12.24
N PHE A 59 -8.03 14.03 -11.79
CA PHE A 59 -8.65 15.19 -11.13
C PHE A 59 -8.05 16.48 -11.68
N SER A 60 -8.89 17.46 -12.02
CA SER A 60 -8.45 18.73 -12.60
C SER A 60 -7.52 18.60 -13.82
N LYS A 61 -7.77 17.60 -14.68
CA LYS A 61 -6.93 17.25 -15.86
C LYS A 61 -5.52 16.75 -15.54
N CYS A 62 -5.25 16.43 -14.27
CA CYS A 62 -4.02 15.77 -13.83
C CYS A 62 -4.31 14.31 -13.51
N GLU A 63 -3.42 13.42 -13.92
CA GLU A 63 -3.47 12.00 -13.55
C GLU A 63 -2.68 11.78 -12.27
N TYR A 64 -3.29 11.11 -11.30
CA TYR A 64 -2.70 10.79 -10.01
C TYR A 64 -2.56 9.28 -9.88
N GLN A 65 -1.33 8.82 -9.60
CA GLN A 65 -1.07 7.44 -9.21
C GLN A 65 -1.24 7.33 -7.71
N CYS A 66 -2.13 6.45 -7.25
CA CYS A 66 -2.46 6.32 -5.84
C CYS A 66 -2.51 4.85 -5.42
N ALA A 67 -2.20 4.63 -4.15
CA ALA A 67 -2.32 3.34 -3.50
C ALA A 67 -3.32 3.46 -2.35
N LEU A 68 -4.30 2.55 -2.30
CA LEU A 68 -5.05 2.32 -1.08
C LEU A 68 -4.22 1.39 -0.20
N VAL A 69 -3.92 1.83 1.00
CA VAL A 69 -3.11 1.08 1.96
C VAL A 69 -3.87 0.86 3.26
N CYS A 70 -3.61 -0.27 3.91
CA CYS A 70 -3.94 -0.49 5.31
C CYS A 70 -2.71 -0.14 6.14
N TRP A 71 -2.87 0.80 7.06
CA TRP A 71 -1.79 1.29 7.92
C TRP A 71 -1.56 0.33 9.07
N PHE A 72 -0.33 0.31 9.56
CA PHE A 72 0.02 -0.38 10.78
C PHE A 72 0.31 0.62 11.88
N VAL A 73 -0.14 0.30 13.09
CA VAL A 73 0.19 1.03 14.31
C VAL A 73 1.29 0.29 15.05
N LEU A 74 2.20 1.07 15.64
CA LEU A 74 3.25 0.57 16.51
C LEU A 74 2.66 0.13 17.86
N ILE A 75 3.07 -1.04 18.30
CA ILE A 75 2.75 -1.56 19.63
C ILE A 75 3.93 -1.27 20.55
N GLY A 76 3.71 -0.27 21.42
CA GLY A 76 4.71 0.21 22.37
C GLY A 76 5.69 1.21 21.76
N ASP A 77 6.47 1.85 22.64
CA ASP A 77 7.41 2.92 22.29
C ASP A 77 8.86 2.43 22.06
N ALA A 78 9.09 1.13 22.13
CA ALA A 78 10.41 0.51 21.97
C ALA A 78 10.31 -0.84 21.23
N PRO A 79 11.37 -1.28 20.53
CA PRO A 79 11.42 -2.61 19.95
C PRO A 79 11.29 -3.69 21.03
N ASP A 80 10.64 -4.79 20.67
CA ASP A 80 10.42 -5.92 21.56
C ASP A 80 11.78 -6.44 22.09
N PRO A 81 11.95 -6.61 23.41
CA PRO A 81 13.24 -6.94 24.01
C PRO A 81 13.71 -8.37 23.68
N ASN A 82 12.81 -9.27 23.28
CA ASN A 82 13.17 -10.64 22.92
C ASN A 82 13.56 -10.76 21.45
N MET A 83 12.88 -10.03 20.57
CA MET A 83 13.06 -10.14 19.12
C MET A 83 13.91 -9.01 18.52
N GLY A 84 14.10 -7.90 19.26
CA GLY A 84 14.83 -6.71 18.81
C GLY A 84 14.14 -5.96 17.66
N MET A 85 12.86 -6.25 17.42
CA MET A 85 12.08 -5.71 16.30
C MET A 85 10.86 -4.94 16.81
N TRP A 86 10.40 -3.98 16.01
CA TRP A 86 9.15 -3.27 16.28
C TRP A 86 7.96 -4.19 16.05
N VAL A 87 7.07 -4.26 17.04
CA VAL A 87 5.80 -4.97 16.92
C VAL A 87 4.78 -4.00 16.33
N VAL A 88 4.08 -4.44 15.31
CA VAL A 88 3.09 -3.63 14.61
C VAL A 88 1.82 -4.44 14.37
N GLU A 89 0.66 -3.80 14.48
CA GLU A 89 -0.63 -4.39 14.15
C GLU A 89 -1.36 -3.52 13.12
N PRO A 90 -2.21 -4.10 12.26
CA PRO A 90 -3.10 -3.32 11.40
C PRO A 90 -3.96 -2.38 12.25
N GLU A 91 -4.17 -1.15 11.77
CA GLU A 91 -5.08 -0.16 12.38
C GLU A 91 -6.55 -0.63 12.42
#